data_AF-A0AAV1J1N0-F1
#
_entry.id   AF-A0AAV1J1N0-F1
#
_cell.length_a   1.000
_cell.length_b   1.000
_cell.length_c   1.000
_cell.angle_alpha   90.00
_cell.angle_beta   90.00
_cell.angle_gamma   90.00
#
_symmetry.space_group_name_H-M   'P 1'
#
loop_
_entity.id
_entity.type
_entity.pdbx_description
1 polymer ?
#
loop_
_entity_poly.entity_id
_entity_poly.type
_entity_poly.pdbx_seq_one_letter_code
_entity_poly.pdbx_strand_id
1 'polypeptide(L)'
;MLLVKECETTYTNVLEIDRESISRLARELSLDESRFYKNVKRLNHAEFKKMSVYGLFTMDAGLLVGLIQMITTYVIVLLQFALSDQTTKKTTLSE
;
A
#
# COMPACT_ATOMS: atom_id res chain seq x y z
N MET A 1 5.09 -8.01 1.68
CA MET A 1 5.25 -7.61 0.25
C MET A 1 4.00 -7.88 -0.57
N LEU A 2 3.41 -9.08 -0.51
CA LEU A 2 2.16 -9.41 -1.24
C LEU A 2 1.01 -8.43 -0.96
N LEU A 3 0.75 -8.08 0.30
CA LEU A 3 -0.31 -7.12 0.67
C LEU A 3 -0.11 -5.74 0.02
N VAL A 4 1.13 -5.23 0.03
CA VAL A 4 1.46 -3.91 -0.56
C VAL A 4 1.25 -3.92 -2.07
N LYS A 5 1.67 -5.00 -2.73
CA LYS A 5 1.48 -5.21 -4.16
C LYS A 5 -0.01 -5.29 -4.53
N GLU A 6 -0.80 -5.98 -3.73
CA GLU A 6 -2.26 -6.10 -3.96
C GLU A 6 -2.97 -4.75 -3.82
N CYS A 7 -2.61 -3.97 -2.79
CA CYS A 7 -3.12 -2.61 -2.63
C CYS A 7 -2.73 -1.71 -3.81
N GLU A 8 -1.48 -1.77 -4.26
CA GLU A 8 -0.99 -0.99 -5.41
C GLU A 8 -1.71 -1.38 -6.72
N THR A 9 -1.96 -2.68 -6.91
CA THR A 9 -2.70 -3.20 -8.07
C THR A 9 -4.15 -2.68 -8.05
N THR A 10 -4.80 -2.77 -6.90
CA THR A 10 -6.16 -2.22 -6.70
C THR A 10 -6.20 -0.72 -6.98
N TYR A 11 -5.22 0.04 -6.49
CA TYR A 11 -5.12 1.48 -6.73
C TYR A 11 -4.95 1.81 -8.21
N THR A 12 -4.11 1.05 -8.91
CA THR A 12 -3.87 1.23 -10.34
C THR A 12 -5.14 0.95 -11.15
N ASN A 13 -5.85 -0.15 -10.86
CA ASN A 13 -7.09 -0.50 -11.54
C ASN A 13 -8.17 0.58 -11.39
N VAL A 14 -8.35 1.14 -10.19
CA VAL A 14 -9.33 2.22 -9.97
C VAL A 14 -8.95 3.48 -10.75
N LEU A 15 -7.66 3.84 -10.80
CA LEU A 15 -7.18 4.98 -11.60
C LEU A 15 -7.37 4.76 -13.10
N GLU A 16 -7.19 3.53 -13.59
CA GLU A 16 -7.43 3.19 -14.99
C GLU A 16 -8.92 3.29 -15.35
N ILE A 17 -9.81 2.77 -14.51
CA ILE A 17 -11.27 2.91 -14.68
C ILE A 17 -11.69 4.37 -14.72
N ASP A 18 -11.13 5.22 -13.86
CA ASP A 18 -11.41 6.66 -13.87
C ASP A 18 -10.92 7.32 -15.17
N ARG A 19 -9.72 6.97 -15.65
CA ARG A 19 -9.19 7.48 -16.92
C ARG A 19 -10.06 7.05 -18.11
N GLU A 20 -10.44 5.79 -18.18
CA GLU A 20 -11.37 5.32 -19.21
C GLU A 20 -12.71 6.03 -19.12
N SER A 21 -13.28 6.19 -17.93
CA SER A 21 -14.55 6.87 -17.73
C SER A 21 -14.50 8.32 -18.20
N ILE A 22 -13.41 9.05 -17.93
CA ILE A 22 -13.19 10.42 -18.41
C ILE A 22 -13.05 10.44 -19.94
N SER A 23 -12.27 9.52 -20.50
CA SER A 23 -12.08 9.39 -21.95
C SER A 23 -13.40 9.10 -22.68
N ARG A 24 -14.23 8.21 -22.11
CA ARG A 24 -15.57 7.92 -22.60
C ARG A 24 -16.45 9.16 -22.54
N LEU A 25 -16.49 9.84 -21.39
CA LEU A 25 -17.29 11.07 -21.19
C LEU A 25 -16.91 12.22 -22.14
N ALA A 26 -15.68 12.26 -22.62
CA ALA A 26 -15.23 13.24 -23.61
C ALA A 26 -15.75 12.93 -25.03
N ARG A 27 -16.26 11.73 -25.28
CA ARG A 27 -16.91 11.34 -26.53
C ARG A 27 -18.41 11.61 -26.41
N GLU A 28 -19.04 11.97 -27.52
CA GLU A 28 -20.49 12.09 -27.60
C GLU A 28 -21.13 10.74 -27.27
N LEU A 29 -21.76 10.66 -26.10
CA LEU A 29 -22.37 9.46 -25.52
C LEU A 29 -23.87 9.67 -25.42
N SER A 30 -24.61 8.56 -25.37
CA SER A 30 -26.00 8.60 -24.94
C SER A 30 -26.13 9.15 -23.51
N LEU A 31 -27.31 9.66 -23.16
CA LEU A 31 -27.60 10.18 -21.82
C LEU A 31 -27.38 9.11 -20.73
N ASP A 32 -27.73 7.85 -21.02
CA ASP A 32 -27.60 6.74 -20.10
C ASP A 32 -26.14 6.35 -19.87
N GLU A 33 -25.32 6.29 -20.92
CA GLU A 33 -23.89 6.03 -20.77
C GLU A 33 -23.18 7.19 -20.06
N SER A 34 -23.54 8.44 -20.38
CA SER A 34 -23.01 9.62 -19.67
C SER A 34 -23.33 9.55 -18.17
N ARG A 35 -24.57 9.16 -17.81
CA ARG A 35 -24.98 8.96 -16.42
C ARG A 35 -24.18 7.84 -15.76
N PHE A 36 -23.97 6.72 -16.45
CA PHE A 36 -23.19 5.60 -15.94
C PHE A 36 -21.75 6.02 -15.58
N TYR A 37 -21.00 6.60 -16.51
CA TYR A 37 -19.60 6.98 -16.25
C TYR A 37 -19.47 8.09 -15.19
N LYS A 38 -20.44 9.02 -15.11
CA LYS A 38 -20.49 10.01 -14.03
C LYS A 38 -20.71 9.36 -12.66
N ASN A 39 -21.57 8.34 -12.59
CA ASN A 39 -21.81 7.59 -11.36
C ASN A 39 -20.58 6.77 -10.95
N VAL A 40 -19.90 6.12 -11.89
CA VAL A 40 -18.63 5.42 -11.65
C VAL A 40 -17.59 6.38 -11.07
N LYS A 41 -17.37 7.53 -11.72
CA LYS A 41 -16.44 8.56 -11.23
C LYS A 41 -16.82 9.07 -9.85
N ARG A 42 -18.11 9.28 -9.58
CA ARG A 42 -18.60 9.73 -8.28
C ARG A 42 -18.35 8.69 -7.20
N LEU A 43 -18.63 7.41 -7.49
CA LEU A 43 -18.41 6.30 -6.58
C LEU A 43 -16.91 6.16 -6.26
N ASN A 44 -16.06 6.17 -7.30
CA ASN A 44 -14.62 6.14 -7.13
C ASN A 44 -14.16 7.31 -6.26
N HIS A 45 -14.56 8.55 -6.55
CA HIS A 45 -14.15 9.68 -5.70
C HIS A 45 -14.66 9.63 -4.25
N ALA A 46 -15.84 9.05 -4.00
CA ALA A 46 -16.42 8.96 -2.66
C ALA A 46 -15.80 7.84 -1.81
N GLU A 47 -15.61 6.66 -2.41
CA GLU A 47 -15.18 5.45 -1.71
C GLU A 47 -13.66 5.22 -1.81
N PHE A 48 -13.05 5.65 -2.91
CA PHE A 48 -11.61 5.46 -3.13
C PHE A 48 -10.82 6.59 -2.50
N LYS A 49 -10.12 6.26 -1.41
CA LYS A 49 -9.07 7.10 -0.84
C LYS A 49 -7.79 6.28 -0.76
N LYS A 50 -6.75 6.69 -1.51
CA LYS A 50 -5.41 6.10 -1.36
C LYS A 50 -5.00 6.21 0.11
N MET A 51 -4.54 5.11 0.70
CA MET A 51 -4.22 5.06 2.12
C MET A 51 -3.27 6.21 2.47
N SER A 52 -3.58 6.97 3.52
CA SER A 52 -2.74 8.07 3.98
C SER A 52 -2.36 7.83 5.43
N VAL A 53 -1.06 7.84 5.73
CA VAL A 53 -0.57 7.75 7.11
C VAL A 53 -0.76 9.10 7.77
N TYR A 54 -1.66 9.16 8.76
CA TYR A 54 -2.00 10.36 9.53
C TYR A 54 -2.39 11.59 8.67
N GLY A 55 -2.80 11.39 7.41
CA GLY A 55 -3.07 12.48 6.46
C GLY A 55 -1.83 13.28 6.03
N LEU A 56 -0.64 12.89 6.48
CA LEU A 56 0.64 13.57 6.23
C LEU A 56 1.35 13.01 5.00
N PHE A 57 1.26 11.70 4.79
CA PHE A 57 1.88 11.02 3.67
C PHE A 57 0.88 10.09 3.01
N THR A 58 0.63 10.29 1.73
CA THR A 58 -0.01 9.27 0.90
C THR A 58 0.89 8.05 0.94
N MET A 59 0.39 6.93 1.46
CA MET A 59 1.13 5.67 1.52
C MET A 59 1.36 5.23 0.08
N ASP A 60 2.54 5.58 -0.42
CA ASP A 60 3.03 5.05 -1.67
C ASP A 60 3.60 3.65 -1.42
N ALA A 61 3.48 2.76 -2.40
CA ALA A 61 3.92 1.38 -2.26
C ALA A 61 5.41 1.30 -1.88
N GLY A 62 6.24 2.19 -2.45
CA GLY A 62 7.65 2.31 -2.12
C GLY A 62 7.90 2.70 -0.66
N LEU A 63 7.11 3.62 -0.12
CA LEU A 63 7.23 4.05 1.29
C LEU A 63 6.92 2.90 2.25
N LEU A 64 5.84 2.17 1.98
CA LEU A 64 5.42 1.05 2.82
C LEU A 64 6.41 -0.12 2.76
N VAL A 65 6.93 -0.45 1.56
CA VAL A 65 7.97 -1.47 1.40
C VAL A 65 9.25 -1.07 2.14
N GLY A 66 9.71 0.18 1.99
CA GLY A 66 10.90 0.68 2.68
C GLY A 66 10.77 0.63 4.20
N LEU A 67 9.61 1.00 4.74
CA LEU A 67 9.32 0.92 6.18
C LEU A 67 9.36 -0.54 6.68
N ILE A 68 8.70 -1.47 5.99
CA ILE A 68 8.70 -2.89 6.34
C ILE A 68 10.12 -3.45 6.32
N GLN A 69 10.92 -3.08 5.31
CA GLN A 69 12.31 -3.49 5.21
C GLN A 69 13.13 -2.97 6.40
N MET A 70 13.00 -1.69 6.75
CA MET A 70 13.70 -1.09 7.89
C MET A 70 13.34 -1.79 9.21
N ILE A 71 12.04 -2.00 9.47
CA ILE A 71 11.56 -2.71 10.67
C ILE A 71 12.13 -4.12 10.70
N THR A 72 12.10 -4.84 9.57
CA THR A 72 12.61 -6.21 9.47
C THR A 72 14.10 -6.25 9.78
N THR A 73 14.91 -5.37 9.17
CA THR A 73 16.34 -5.28 9.45
C THR A 73 16.60 -4.96 10.91
N TYR A 74 15.88 -4.00 11.49
CA TYR A 74 16.03 -3.63 12.90
C TYR A 74 15.72 -4.80 13.84
N VAL A 75 14.62 -5.52 13.61
CA VAL A 75 14.25 -6.71 14.38
C VAL A 75 15.31 -7.81 14.24
N ILE A 76 15.83 -8.06 13.04
CA ILE A 76 16.90 -9.04 12.83
C ILE A 76 18.14 -8.68 13.64
N VAL A 77 18.56 -7.41 13.62
CA VAL A 77 19.71 -6.94 14.40
C VAL A 77 19.46 -7.12 15.90
N LEU A 78 18.29 -6.73 16.41
CA LEU A 78 17.93 -6.95 17.82
C LEU A 78 17.96 -8.43 18.20
N LEU A 79 17.45 -9.31 17.33
CA LEU A 79 17.48 -10.75 17.55
C LEU A 79 18.93 -11.28 17.57
N GLN A 80 19.80 -10.80 16.68
CA GLN A 80 21.22 -11.18 16.68
C GLN A 80 21.87 -10.80 18.01
N PHE A 81 21.67 -9.57 18.49
CA PHE A 81 22.21 -9.14 19.78
C PHE A 81 21.65 -9.96 20.95
N ALA A 82 20.33 -10.20 20.98
CA ALA A 82 19.70 -10.97 22.04
C ALA A 82 20.20 -12.42 22.08
N LEU A 83 20.38 -13.06 20.92
CA LEU A 83 20.88 -14.44 20.84
C LEU A 83 22.37 -14.53 21.17
N SER A 84 23.19 -13.55 20.76
CA SER A 84 24.61 -13.50 21.09
C SER A 84 24.86 -13.33 22.60
N ASP A 85 24.08 -12.49 23.30
CA ASP A 85 24.16 -12.35 24.77
C ASP A 85 23.80 -13.65 25.51
N GLN A 86 22.85 -14.42 24.99
CA GLN A 86 22.47 -15.73 25.56
C GLN A 86 23.56 -16.79 25.37
N THR A 87 24.29 -16.75 24.25
CA THR A 87 25.41 -17.69 24.01
C THR A 87 26.61 -17.45 24.94
N THR A 88 26.85 -16.21 25.38
CA THR A 88 27.94 -15.89 26.32
C THR A 88 27.60 -16.27 27.77
N LYS A 89 26.32 -16.20 28.15
CA LYS A 89 25.85 -16.62 29.48
C LYS A 89 25.78 -18.14 29.66
N LYS A 90 25.55 -18.90 28.59
CA LYS A 90 25.53 -20.38 28.66
C LYS A 90 26.93 -21.00 28.86
N THR A 91 27.97 -20.42 28.26
CA THR A 91 29.34 -20.93 28.37
C THR A 91 29.94 -20.71 29.76
N THR A 92 29.49 -19.70 30.50
CA THR A 92 29.99 -19.36 31.85
C THR A 92 29.28 -20.08 32.99
N LEU A 93 28.22 -20.87 32.71
CA LEU A 93 27.54 -21.72 33.71
C LEU A 93 27.89 -23.21 33.58
N SER A 94 28.78 -23.56 32.64
CA SER A 94 29.25 -24.93 32.42
C SER A 94 30.74 -25.15 32.75
N GLU A 95 31.38 -24.17 33.40
CA GLU A 95 32.71 -24.30 34.02
C GLU A 95 32.61 -24.39 35.54
#